data_AF-A0A7W7WS93-F1
#
_entry.id   AF-A0A7W7WS93-F1
#
_cell.length_a   1.000
_cell.length_b   1.000
_cell.length_c   1.000
_cell.angle_alpha   90.00
_cell.angle_beta   90.00
_cell.angle_gamma   90.00
#
_symmetry.space_group_name_H-M   'P 1'
#
loop_
_entity.id
_entity.type
_entity.pdbx_description
1 polymer ?
#
loop_
_entity_poly.entity_id
_entity_poly.type
_entity_poly.pdbx_seq_one_letter_code
_entity_poly.pdbx_strand_id
1 'polypeptide(L)'
;MDITEELRQRVAELISTATGGQVPVADLLAGGSMVALGVDSLGLLRLVDAIELEYDVEVEFDGPGGRLGTLDDIVAVLTAARPAGDQDQTIRTPV
;
A
#
# COMPACT_ATOMS: atom_id res chain seq x y z
N MET A 1 15.64 -2.63 14.36
CA MET A 1 14.30 -2.62 13.79
C MET A 1 14.46 -2.24 12.35
N ASP A 2 14.14 -3.19 11.48
CA ASP A 2 14.22 -3.02 10.04
C ASP A 2 13.10 -2.09 9.61
N ILE A 3 13.44 -1.06 8.82
CA ILE A 3 12.48 -0.05 8.34
C ILE A 3 11.26 -0.70 7.68
N THR A 4 11.46 -1.85 7.04
CA THR A 4 10.41 -2.66 6.41
C THR A 4 9.41 -3.21 7.43
N GLU A 5 9.85 -3.66 8.62
CA GLU A 5 8.93 -4.17 9.65
C GLU A 5 8.08 -3.04 10.25
N GLU A 6 8.68 -1.86 10.48
CA GLU A 6 7.94 -0.68 10.94
C GLU A 6 6.91 -0.21 9.89
N LEU A 7 7.28 -0.27 8.61
CA LEU A 7 6.36 0.05 7.52
C LEU A 7 5.23 -0.99 7.41
N ARG A 8 5.55 -2.30 7.51
CA ARG A 8 4.54 -3.37 7.56
C ARG A 8 3.53 -3.15 8.68
N GLN A 9 4.00 -2.78 9.87
CA GLN A 9 3.12 -2.51 11.01
C GLN A 9 2.19 -1.32 10.73
N ARG A 10 2.74 -0.18 10.28
CA ARG A 10 1.93 1.01 9.95
C ARG A 10 0.89 0.74 8.86
N VAL A 11 1.29 0.05 7.81
CA VAL A 11 0.38 -0.29 6.70
C VAL A 11 -0.70 -1.24 7.18
N ALA A 12 -0.38 -2.21 8.04
CA ALA A 12 -1.38 -3.11 8.62
C ALA A 12 -2.40 -2.37 9.51
N GLU A 13 -1.95 -1.41 10.32
CA GLU A 13 -2.84 -0.54 11.12
C GLU A 13 -3.74 0.33 10.23
N LEU A 14 -3.20 0.88 9.14
CA LEU A 14 -3.96 1.64 8.15
C LEU A 14 -5.01 0.77 7.48
N ILE A 15 -4.65 -0.44 7.04
CA ILE A 15 -5.59 -1.39 6.43
C ILE A 15 -6.72 -1.75 7.39
N SER A 16 -6.38 -2.05 8.65
CA SER A 16 -7.38 -2.35 9.67
C SER A 16 -8.33 -1.18 9.86
N THR A 17 -7.83 0.06 9.89
CA THR A 17 -8.65 1.26 10.03
C THR A 17 -9.52 1.52 8.80
N ALA A 18 -8.96 1.42 7.59
CA ALA A 18 -9.68 1.64 6.33
C ALA A 18 -10.77 0.60 6.07
N THR A 19 -10.58 -0.63 6.56
CA THR A 19 -11.59 -1.71 6.52
C THR A 19 -12.56 -1.67 7.69
N GLY A 20 -12.52 -0.64 8.54
CA GLY A 20 -13.42 -0.50 9.70
C GLY A 20 -13.17 -1.53 10.81
N GLY A 21 -11.97 -2.08 10.90
CA GLY A 21 -11.57 -3.11 11.87
C GLY A 21 -11.97 -4.53 11.46
N GLN A 22 -12.47 -4.73 10.25
CA GLN A 22 -12.91 -6.03 9.74
C GLN A 22 -11.73 -7.01 9.58
N VAL A 23 -10.53 -6.49 9.33
CA VAL A 23 -9.29 -7.27 9.27
C VAL A 23 -8.35 -6.88 10.42
N PRO A 24 -7.97 -7.83 11.29
CA PRO A 24 -7.05 -7.55 12.38
C PRO A 24 -5.60 -7.46 11.89
N VAL A 25 -4.84 -6.55 12.49
CA VAL A 25 -3.41 -6.32 12.20
C VAL A 25 -2.57 -7.60 12.28
N ALA A 26 -2.88 -8.48 13.24
CA ALA A 26 -2.15 -9.73 13.43
C ALA A 26 -2.25 -10.67 12.23
N ASP A 27 -3.42 -10.76 11.58
CA ASP A 27 -3.63 -11.64 10.43
C ASP A 27 -2.97 -11.08 9.16
N LEU A 28 -2.90 -9.74 9.04
CA LEU A 28 -2.15 -9.07 7.98
C LEU A 28 -0.65 -9.30 8.12
N LEU A 29 -0.13 -9.17 9.35
CA LEU A 29 1.28 -9.42 9.65
C LEU A 29 1.67 -10.89 9.48
N ALA A 30 0.73 -11.82 9.67
CA ALA A 30 0.92 -13.24 9.39
C ALA A 30 1.05 -13.56 7.88
N GLY A 31 0.85 -12.58 7.00
CA GLY A 31 0.92 -12.75 5.54
C GLY A 31 -0.37 -13.29 4.93
N GLY A 32 -1.50 -13.12 5.62
CA GLY A 32 -2.81 -13.50 5.08
C GLY A 32 -3.16 -12.71 3.82
N SER A 33 -3.79 -13.39 2.86
CA SER A 33 -4.31 -12.70 1.68
C SER A 33 -5.52 -11.86 2.05
N MET A 34 -5.59 -10.62 1.59
CA MET A 34 -6.68 -9.68 1.91
C MET A 34 -8.06 -10.25 1.53
N VAL A 35 -8.14 -10.92 0.37
CA VAL A 35 -9.37 -11.61 -0.08
C VAL A 35 -9.72 -12.78 0.87
N ALA A 36 -8.72 -13.52 1.35
CA ALA A 36 -8.93 -14.62 2.29
C ALA A 36 -9.37 -14.13 3.68
N LEU A 37 -8.96 -12.91 4.06
CA LEU A 37 -9.39 -12.22 5.28
C LEU A 37 -10.77 -11.57 5.14
N GLY A 38 -11.43 -11.74 3.98
CA GLY A 38 -12.78 -11.25 3.76
C GLY A 38 -12.85 -9.78 3.35
N VAL A 39 -11.76 -9.20 2.81
CA VAL A 39 -11.82 -7.90 2.14
C VAL A 39 -12.60 -8.07 0.85
N ASP A 40 -13.85 -7.61 0.87
CA ASP A 40 -14.70 -7.50 -0.31
C ASP A 40 -14.28 -6.32 -1.21
N SER A 41 -14.85 -6.25 -2.42
CA SER A 41 -14.51 -5.23 -3.41
C SER A 41 -14.68 -3.79 -2.90
N LEU A 42 -15.63 -3.55 -1.99
CA LEU A 42 -15.83 -2.22 -1.41
C LEU A 42 -14.78 -1.91 -0.35
N GLY A 43 -14.45 -2.89 0.51
CA GLY A 43 -13.32 -2.80 1.42
C GLY A 43 -11.99 -2.53 0.70
N LEU A 44 -11.80 -3.15 -0.46
CA LEU A 44 -10.63 -2.93 -1.32
C LEU A 44 -10.57 -1.50 -1.86
N LEU A 45 -11.68 -0.98 -2.40
CA LEU A 45 -11.74 0.40 -2.90
C LEU A 45 -11.50 1.43 -1.80
N ARG A 46 -12.09 1.23 -0.61
CA ARG A 46 -11.89 2.10 0.56
C ARG A 46 -10.44 2.08 1.04
N LEU A 47 -9.82 0.92 0.93
CA LEU A 47 -8.41 0.78 1.25
C LEU A 47 -7.52 1.52 0.26
N VAL A 48 -7.77 1.39 -1.04
CA VAL A 48 -7.06 2.17 -2.09
C VAL A 48 -7.15 3.65 -1.73
N ASP A 49 -8.37 4.20 -1.64
CA ASP A 49 -8.59 5.62 -1.35
C ASP A 49 -7.81 6.09 -0.10
N ALA A 50 -7.76 5.27 0.96
CA ALA A 50 -7.04 5.61 2.19
C ALA A 50 -5.53 5.60 2.02
N ILE A 51 -4.96 4.63 1.28
CA ILE A 51 -3.53 4.56 1.02
C ILE A 51 -3.10 5.70 0.09
N GLU A 52 -3.85 5.95 -0.98
CA GLU A 52 -3.55 7.02 -1.94
C GLU A 52 -3.60 8.39 -1.25
N LEU A 53 -4.58 8.62 -0.37
CA LEU A 53 -4.70 9.85 0.40
C LEU A 53 -3.61 10.01 1.47
N GLU A 54 -3.19 8.93 2.13
CA GLU A 54 -2.18 8.99 3.20
C GLU A 54 -0.75 9.12 2.65
N TYR A 55 -0.46 8.43 1.55
CA TYR A 55 0.91 8.32 1.03
C TYR A 55 1.15 9.04 -0.30
N ASP A 56 0.11 9.62 -0.91
CA ASP A 56 0.18 10.31 -2.22
C ASP A 56 0.76 9.39 -3.32
N VAL A 57 0.36 8.11 -3.28
CA VAL A 57 0.77 7.08 -4.25
C VAL A 57 -0.45 6.59 -5.02
N GLU A 58 -0.26 6.07 -6.23
CA GLU A 58 -1.32 5.41 -7.01
C GLU A 58 -1.21 3.89 -6.82
N VAL A 59 -2.30 3.22 -6.44
CA VAL A 59 -2.30 1.79 -6.08
C VAL A 59 -3.29 1.00 -6.93
N GLU A 60 -2.76 0.15 -7.83
CA GLU A 60 -3.59 -0.67 -8.73
C GLU A 60 -3.60 -2.15 -8.33
N PHE A 61 -4.78 -2.68 -7.98
CA PHE A 61 -4.94 -4.07 -7.54
C PHE A 61 -4.94 -5.12 -8.66
N ASP A 62 -5.20 -4.71 -9.91
CA ASP A 62 -5.27 -5.59 -11.10
C ASP A 62 -4.28 -5.16 -12.20
N GLY A 63 -3.21 -4.47 -11.80
CA GLY A 63 -2.18 -3.99 -12.71
C GLY A 63 -1.26 -5.09 -13.22
N PRO A 64 -0.53 -4.84 -14.32
CA PRO A 64 0.42 -5.80 -14.91
C PRO A 64 1.60 -6.17 -14.00
N GLY A 65 1.75 -5.51 -12.85
CA GLY A 65 2.75 -5.78 -11.81
C GLY A 65 2.39 -6.91 -10.84
N GLY A 66 1.17 -7.47 -10.92
CA GLY A 66 0.71 -8.54 -10.04
C GLY A 66 -0.46 -8.11 -9.17
N ARG A 67 -1.24 -9.11 -8.73
CA ARG A 67 -2.41 -8.89 -7.87
C ARG A 67 -1.92 -8.46 -6.50
N LEU A 68 -2.20 -7.22 -6.08
CA LEU A 68 -1.94 -6.77 -4.71
C LEU A 68 -2.80 -7.60 -3.76
N GLY A 69 -2.23 -8.69 -3.25
CA GLY A 69 -2.98 -9.72 -2.54
C GLY A 69 -2.62 -9.79 -1.07
N THR A 70 -1.48 -9.21 -0.69
CA THR A 70 -0.88 -9.32 0.63
C THR A 70 -0.33 -7.97 1.12
N LEU A 71 -0.08 -7.89 2.42
CA LEU A 71 0.58 -6.75 3.05
C LEU A 71 1.97 -6.48 2.44
N ASP A 72 2.71 -7.53 2.08
CA ASP A 72 4.04 -7.41 1.47
C ASP A 72 4.01 -6.69 0.13
N ASP A 73 3.00 -6.96 -0.70
CA ASP A 73 2.87 -6.32 -2.01
C ASP A 73 2.67 -4.80 -1.86
N ILE A 74 1.82 -4.39 -0.91
CA ILE A 74 1.59 -2.97 -0.60
C ILE A 74 2.86 -2.30 -0.08
N VAL A 75 3.57 -2.97 0.83
CA VAL A 75 4.83 -2.45 1.37
C VAL A 75 5.91 -2.34 0.29
N ALA A 76 5.96 -3.28 -0.65
CA ALA A 76 6.86 -3.21 -1.79
C ALA A 76 6.55 -2.02 -2.70
N VAL A 77 5.26 -1.76 -2.99
CA VAL A 77 4.81 -0.58 -3.75
C VAL A 77 5.20 0.70 -3.02
N LEU A 78 4.89 0.84 -1.73
CA LEU A 78 5.23 2.03 -0.95
C LEU A 78 6.74 2.25 -0.83
N THR A 79 7.51 1.17 -0.75
CA THR A 79 8.98 1.25 -0.74
C THR A 79 9.54 1.70 -2.08
N ALA A 80 8.93 1.25 -3.19
CA ALA A 80 9.31 1.68 -4.55
C ALA A 80 8.81 3.10 -4.88
N ALA A 81 7.66 3.49 -4.34
CA ALA A 81 7.02 4.79 -4.53
C ALA A 81 7.64 5.88 -3.66
N ARG A 82 8.28 5.52 -2.53
CA ARG A 82 9.13 6.46 -1.79
C ARG A 82 10.18 6.97 -2.78
N PRO A 83 10.09 8.23 -3.20
CA PRO A 83 10.93 8.70 -4.28
C PRO A 83 12.39 8.55 -3.81
N ALA A 84 13.21 7.95 -4.67
CA ALA A 84 14.54 8.49 -4.88
C ALA A 84 14.29 9.99 -5.09
N GLY A 85 14.61 10.79 -4.07
CA GLY A 85 14.32 12.21 -4.07
C GLY A 85 14.82 12.83 -5.38
N ASP A 86 14.03 13.75 -5.92
CA ASP A 86 14.41 14.61 -7.04
C ASP A 86 14.45 13.88 -8.40
N GLN A 87 13.34 13.98 -9.15
CA GLN A 87 13.37 13.98 -10.62
C GLN A 87 12.47 15.11 -11.15
N ASP A 88 12.65 16.31 -10.59
CA ASP A 88 12.32 17.58 -11.26
C ASP A 88 13.62 18.13 -11.91
N GLN A 89 14.24 17.36 -12.81
CA GLN A 89 15.37 17.84 -13.59
C GLN A 89 15.30 17.28 -15.01
N THR A 90 15.24 18.18 -16.00
CA THR A 90 15.08 17.98 -17.46
C THR A 90 13.61 18.08 -17.85
N ILE A 91 13.08 19.25 -18.21
CA ILE A 91 13.40 19.94 -19.47
C ILE A 91 13.26 21.48 -19.32
N ARG A 92 14.34 22.16 -18.89
CA ARG A 92 14.49 23.61 -19.14
C ARG A 92 15.38 23.76 -20.37
N THR A 93 14.75 24.03 -21.51
CA THR A 93 15.42 24.40 -22.78
C THR A 93 16.24 25.68 -22.59
N PRO A 94 17.53 25.71 -22.94
CA PRO A 94 18.26 26.97 -23.03
C PRO A 94 17.92 27.67 -24.36
N VAL A 95 17.60 28.97 -24.27
CA VAL A 95 17.55 29.91 -25.40
C VAL A 95 18.93 30.49 -25.69
#